data_AF-A0A6G1JIH2-F1
#
_entry.id   AF-A0A6G1JIH2-F1
#
_cell.length_a   1.000
_cell.length_b   1.000
_cell.length_c   1.000
_cell.angle_alpha   90.00
_cell.angle_beta   90.00
_cell.angle_gamma   90.00
#
_symmetry.space_group_name_H-M   'P 1'
#
loop_
_entity.id
_entity.type
_entity.pdbx_description
1 polymer ?
#
loop_
_entity_poly.entity_id
_entity_poly.type
_entity_poly.pdbx_seq_one_letter_code
_entity_poly.pdbx_strand_id
1 'polypeptide(L)' 'LSIYTDKSGIEDKISTAAVCLYTRQTRSAYLGLSITLTIYAAKLYRISLALRIAQDYAD' A
#
# COMPACT_ATOMS: atom_id res chain seq x y z
N LEU A 1 12.83 3.35 -10.90
CA LEU A 1 11.99 2.37 -10.19
C LEU A 1 10.53 2.85 -10.28
N SER A 2 9.62 2.06 -10.84
CA SER A 2 8.18 2.38 -10.87
C SER A 2 7.44 1.46 -9.91
N ILE A 3 6.66 2.04 -9.01
CA ILE A 3 5.90 1.31 -7.98
C ILE A 3 4.43 1.68 -8.12
N TYR A 4 3.59 0.69 -8.32
CA TYR A 4 2.14 0.84 -8.45
C TYR A 4 1.51 0.58 -7.10
N THR A 5 0.53 1.38 -6.71
CA THR A 5 -0.19 1.17 -5.47
C THR A 5 -1.68 1.09 -5.75
N ASP A 6 -2.39 0.28 -4.99
CA ASP A 6 -3.84 0.17 -5.08
C ASP A 6 -4.48 0.02 -3.69
N LYS A 7 -5.76 0.37 -3.60
CA LYS A 7 -6.58 0.14 -2.40
C LYS A 7 -7.79 -0.70 -2.76
N SER A 8 -8.09 -1.67 -1.92
CA SER A 8 -9.32 -2.44 -1.99
C SER A 8 -10.18 -2.17 -0.76
N GLY A 9 -11.50 -2.16 -0.97
CA GLY A 9 -12.50 -1.94 0.05
C GLY A 9 -13.68 -2.87 -0.17
N ILE A 10 -13.87 -3.87 0.70
CA ILE A 10 -14.99 -4.83 0.64
C ILE A 10 -15.58 -4.95 2.05
N GLU A 11 -16.91 -4.92 2.18
CA GLU A 11 -17.61 -5.12 3.47
C GLU A 11 -16.99 -4.31 4.62
N ASP A 12 -16.86 -2.99 4.42
CA ASP A 12 -16.24 -2.07 5.37
C ASP A 12 -14.81 -2.42 5.78
N LYS A 13 -14.08 -3.26 5.05
CA LYS A 13 -12.67 -3.55 5.29
C LYS A 13 -11.81 -2.86 4.24
N ILE A 14 -10.82 -2.10 4.67
CA ILE A 14 -9.86 -1.45 3.78
C ILE A 14 -8.55 -2.23 3.80
N SER A 15 -8.05 -2.53 2.61
CA SER A 15 -6.70 -3.05 2.41
C SER A 15 -5.98 -2.23 1.34
N THR A 16 -4.67 -2.36 1.31
CA THR A 16 -3.85 -1.71 0.30
C THR A 16 -2.64 -2.55 -0.07
N ALA A 17 -2.18 -2.39 -1.31
CA ALA A 17 -0.98 -3.04 -1.81
C ALA A 17 -0.10 -2.04 -2.59
N ALA A 18 1.20 -2.32 -2.59
CA ALA A 18 2.21 -1.72 -3.44
C ALA A 18 2.97 -2.84 -4.17
N VAL A 19 3.18 -2.67 -5.48
CA VAL A 19 3.84 -3.65 -6.34
C VAL A 19 4.90 -2.94 -7.18
N CYS A 20 6.09 -3.52 -7.23
CA CYS A 20 7.11 -3.18 -8.21
C CYS A 20 7.39 -4.37 -9.11
N LEU A 21 7.07 -4.23 -10.39
CA LEU A 21 7.27 -5.30 -11.38
C LEU A 21 8.76 -5.56 -11.65
N TYR A 22 9.60 -4.52 -11.55
CA TYR A 22 11.03 -4.62 -11.81
C TYR A 22 11.75 -5.49 -10.76
N THR A 23 11.47 -5.26 -9.47
CA THR A 23 12.05 -6.04 -8.35
C THR A 23 11.22 -7.27 -7.98
N ARG A 24 10.06 -7.47 -8.63
CA ARG A 24 9.06 -8.49 -8.30
C ARG A 24 8.59 -8.45 -6.84
N GLN A 25 8.70 -7.28 -6.19
CA GLN A 25 8.25 -7.11 -4.82
C GLN A 25 6.77 -6.73 -4.77
N THR A 26 6.08 -7.31 -3.78
CA THR A 26 4.71 -6.96 -3.43
C THR A 26 4.65 -6.78 -1.92
N ARG A 27 4.08 -5.67 -1.47
CA ARG A 27 3.79 -5.40 -0.06
C ARG A 27 2.32 -5.06 0.08
N SER A 28 1.64 -5.63 1.07
CA SER A 28 0.24 -5.34 1.34
C SER A 28 0.00 -5.12 2.83
N ALA A 29 -1.06 -4.39 3.16
CA ALA A 29 -1.47 -4.13 4.52
C ALA A 29 -3.00 -4.15 4.62
N TYR A 30 -3.50 -4.85 5.64
CA TYR A 30 -4.86 -4.69 6.12
C TYR A 30 -4.91 -3.46 7.01
N LEU A 31 -5.74 -2.48 6.65
CA LEU A 31 -5.82 -1.21 7.37
C LEU A 31 -6.93 -1.19 8.43
N GLY A 32 -7.82 -2.17 8.44
CA GLY A 32 -8.95 -2.21 9.36
C GLY A 32 -10.26 -1.79 8.71
N LEU A 33 -11.19 -1.31 9.54
CA LEU A 33 -12.53 -0.96 9.08
C LEU A 33 -12.58 0.43 8.44
N SER A 34 -13.40 0.56 7.39
CA SER A 34 -13.71 1.76 6.62
C SER A 34 -14.22 2.90 7.49
N ILE A 35 -15.04 2.58 8.49
CA ILE A 35 -15.57 3.55 9.46
C ILE A 35 -14.47 4.19 10.32
N THR A 36 -13.32 3.52 10.47
CA THR A 36 -12.22 3.96 11.33
C THR A 36 -11.12 4.67 10.55
N LEU A 37 -11.00 4.44 9.23
CA LEU A 37 -9.93 4.98 8.41
C LEU A 37 -10.43 6.06 7.46
N THR A 38 -9.86 7.26 7.59
CA THR A 38 -10.08 8.32 6.60
C THR A 38 -9.43 7.95 5.26
N ILE A 39 -9.99 8.48 4.16
CA ILE A 39 -9.39 8.35 2.82
C ILE A 39 -7.91 8.80 2.82
N TYR A 40 -7.54 9.76 3.68
CA TYR A 40 -6.17 10.25 3.85
C TYR A 40 -5.24 9.23 4.51
N ALA A 41 -5.70 8.56 5.56
CA ALA A 41 -4.91 7.51 6.22
C ALA A 41 -4.57 6.38 5.24
N ALA A 42 -5.55 5.92 4.47
CA ALA A 42 -5.33 4.88 3.45
C ALA A 42 -4.32 5.31 2.38
N LYS A 43 -4.34 6.58 1.96
CA LYS A 43 -3.38 7.13 1.00
C LYS A 43 -1.96 7.20 1.57
N LEU A 44 -1.80 7.59 2.84
CA LEU A 44 -0.49 7.61 3.50
C LEU A 44 0.11 6.20 3.64
N TYR A 45 -0.71 5.21 4.00
CA TYR A 45 -0.25 3.82 4.06
C TYR A 45 0.26 3.31 2.71
N ARG A 46 -0.42 3.64 1.61
CA ARG A 46 0.04 3.32 0.24
C ARG A 46 1.43 3.87 -0.05
N ILE A 47 1.66 5.13 0.28
CA ILE A 47 2.95 5.79 0.06
C ILE A 47 4.02 5.14 0.93
N SER A 48 3.72 4.82 2.19
CA SER A 48 4.64 4.13 3.09
C SER A 48 5.05 2.75 2.56
N LEU A 49 4.11 1.97 2.01
CA LEU A 49 4.44 0.67 1.40
C LEU A 49 5.32 0.81 0.16
N ALA A 50 5.04 1.79 -0.69
CA ALA A 50 5.88 2.07 -1.86
C ALA A 50 7.28 2.53 -1.45
N LEU A 51 7.39 3.38 -0.43
CA LEU A 51 8.68 3.85 0.08
C LEU A 51 9.55 2.70 0.58
N ARG A 52 8.96 1.72 1.29
CA ARG A 52 9.71 0.52 1.73
C ARG A 52 10.30 -0.27 0.57
N ILE A 53 9.54 -0.49 -0.50
CA ILE A 53 10.06 -1.16 -1.70
C ILE A 53 11.20 -0.36 -2.34
N ALA A 54 11.11 0.98 -2.32
CA ALA A 54 12.16 1.84 -2.85
C ALA A 54 13.43 1.82 -1.97
N GLN A 55 13.27 1.75 -0.64
CA GLN A 55 14.39 1.62 0.30
C GLN A 55 15.09 0.27 0.12
N ASP A 56 14.35 -0.84 0.10
CA ASP A 56 14.91 -2.19 -0.12
C ASP A 56 15.65 -2.33 -1.46
N TYR A 57 15.38 -1.45 -2.43
CA TYR A 57 16.09 -1.41 -3.72
C TYR A 57 17.34 -0.53 -3.69
N ALA A 58 17.37 0.47 -2.82
CA ALA A 58 18.48 1.42 -2.70
C ALA A 58 19.60 0.90 -1.78
N ASP A 59 19.27 -0.02 -0.86
CA ASP A 59 20.19 -0.77 -0.02
C ASP A 59 20.88 -1.91 -0.80
#